data_AF-A0A842YC29-F1
#
_entry.id   AF-A0A842YC29-F1
#
_cell.length_a   1.000
_cell.length_b   1.000
_cell.length_c   1.000
_cell.angle_alpha   90.00
_cell.angle_beta   90.00
_cell.angle_gamma   90.00
#
_symmetry.space_group_name_H-M   'P 1'
#
loop_
_entity.id
_entity.type
_entity.pdbx_description
1 polymer ?
#
loop_
_entity_poly.entity_id
_entity_poly.type
_entity_poly.pdbx_seq_one_letter_code
_entity_poly.pdbx_strand_id
1 'polypeptide(L)'
;MVIGYEVMEDGTLNEIELTKDDLASTLVVCVVDDDTKSIYLWKGSQAGVRRKFIGARVATNLRTEYGFNFKVRPIDEGEEPPSFFTAMNGTTVATRVIKPGEQAPPPAPPRPKTESAAETKSDLPPTPQPRVEPVATPTPEPISTPPPRPPTPRTNPAPTTVSRPAAPYIAAPAGEVADMIKEMEGIDPPEGYQRELVIVYNALYTVAEHRTSVFGQEKIERRIEKVKDPPEGTFMAEGFIPRVIVKDGRVLGIELLKGTPDAILSPIKAEMKERLSDLITFFKSETEEASTPAKKAKDKERGKKLVAK
;
A
#
# COMPACT_ATOMS: atom_id res chain seq x y z
N MET A 1 0.39 -19.02 2.60
CA MET A 1 1.30 -18.53 3.66
C MET A 1 0.69 -17.29 4.27
N VAL A 2 0.89 -17.05 5.57
CA VAL A 2 0.35 -15.88 6.27
C VAL A 2 1.48 -15.17 7.02
N ILE A 3 1.54 -13.84 6.91
CA ILE A 3 2.54 -12.97 7.54
C ILE A 3 1.82 -11.81 8.23
N GLY A 4 2.26 -11.44 9.44
CA GLY A 4 1.67 -10.36 10.23
C GLY A 4 2.65 -9.20 10.43
N TYR A 5 2.12 -7.97 10.38
CA TYR A 5 2.91 -6.75 10.58
C TYR A 5 2.21 -5.76 11.52
N GLU A 6 2.90 -5.33 12.58
CA GLU A 6 2.50 -4.17 13.38
C GLU A 6 2.82 -2.87 12.64
N VAL A 7 1.85 -1.95 12.55
CA VAL A 7 2.03 -0.63 11.92
C VAL A 7 2.46 0.40 12.97
N MET A 8 3.62 1.03 12.79
CA MET A 8 4.16 2.05 13.70
C MET A 8 3.66 3.47 13.39
N GLU A 9 3.85 4.44 14.30
CA GLU A 9 3.35 5.83 14.15
C GLU A 9 4.08 6.70 13.11
N ASP A 10 5.20 6.20 12.59
CA ASP A 10 5.96 6.75 11.47
C ASP A 10 5.61 6.08 10.12
N GLY A 11 4.92 4.94 10.14
CA GLY A 11 4.59 4.13 8.97
C GLY A 11 5.56 2.97 8.69
N THR A 12 6.52 2.69 9.57
CA THR A 12 7.29 1.45 9.53
C THR A 12 6.43 0.23 9.88
N LEU A 13 6.87 -0.95 9.43
CA LEU A 13 6.27 -2.24 9.71
C LEU A 13 7.24 -3.11 10.50
N ASN A 14 6.79 -3.66 11.62
CA ASN A 14 7.49 -4.73 12.33
C ASN A 14 6.81 -6.05 12.01
N GLU A 15 7.53 -7.02 11.44
CA GLU A 15 7.01 -8.38 11.25
C GLU A 15 6.87 -9.07 12.61
N ILE A 16 5.69 -9.65 12.87
CA ILE A 16 5.32 -10.27 14.14
C ILE A 16 4.54 -11.58 13.90
N GLU A 17 4.86 -12.59 14.71
CA GLU A 17 4.02 -13.78 14.84
C GLU A 17 2.74 -13.39 15.59
N LEU A 18 1.57 -13.44 14.92
CA LEU A 18 0.29 -13.15 15.55
C LEU A 18 -0.41 -14.44 16.02
N THR A 19 -0.67 -14.54 17.31
CA THR A 19 -1.79 -15.31 17.83
C THR A 19 -3.01 -14.39 18.02
N LYS A 20 -4.16 -14.98 18.36
CA LYS A 20 -5.37 -14.22 18.67
C LYS A 20 -5.21 -13.35 19.92
N ASP A 21 -4.39 -13.77 20.87
CA ASP A 21 -4.28 -13.12 22.18
C ASP A 21 -3.32 -11.91 22.17
N ASP A 22 -2.55 -11.74 21.09
CA ASP A 22 -1.64 -10.61 20.86
C ASP A 22 -2.34 -9.37 20.27
N LEU A 23 -3.62 -9.49 19.87
CA LEU A 23 -4.43 -8.41 19.28
C LEU A 23 -4.89 -7.39 20.33
N ALA A 24 -3.96 -6.57 20.84
CA ALA A 24 -4.27 -5.52 21.79
C ALA A 24 -4.99 -4.31 21.13
N SER A 25 -6.02 -3.80 21.81
CA SER A 25 -6.93 -2.73 21.34
C SER A 25 -6.27 -1.39 20.95
N THR A 26 -4.99 -1.20 21.27
CA THR A 26 -4.18 -0.01 20.93
C THR A 26 -3.38 -0.13 19.63
N LEU A 27 -3.39 -1.32 19.00
CA LEU A 27 -2.60 -1.65 17.83
C LEU A 27 -3.35 -1.44 16.51
N VAL A 28 -2.58 -1.35 15.42
CA VAL A 28 -3.06 -1.46 14.04
C VAL A 28 -2.16 -2.46 13.35
N VAL A 29 -2.74 -3.48 12.73
CA VAL A 29 -2.02 -4.65 12.22
C VAL A 29 -2.43 -4.94 10.78
N CYS A 30 -1.46 -5.25 9.93
CA CYS A 30 -1.66 -5.80 8.59
C CYS A 30 -1.37 -7.30 8.61
N VAL A 31 -2.35 -8.15 8.30
CA VAL A 31 -2.15 -9.60 8.10
C VAL A 31 -2.31 -9.92 6.62
N VAL A 32 -1.22 -10.36 5.99
CA VAL A 32 -1.18 -10.75 4.58
C VAL A 32 -1.41 -12.26 4.47
N ASP A 33 -2.49 -12.64 3.82
CA ASP A 33 -2.88 -14.01 3.51
C ASP A 33 -2.69 -14.27 2.01
N ASP A 34 -1.64 -15.03 1.68
CA ASP A 34 -1.29 -15.40 0.31
C ASP A 34 -2.24 -16.46 -0.28
N ASP A 35 -2.92 -17.26 0.55
CA ASP A 35 -3.81 -18.33 0.08
C ASP A 35 -5.13 -17.74 -0.45
N THR A 36 -5.69 -16.75 0.26
CA THR A 36 -6.92 -16.04 -0.17
C THR A 36 -6.64 -14.70 -0.86
N LYS A 37 -5.37 -14.38 -1.14
CA LYS A 37 -4.89 -13.09 -1.70
C LYS A 37 -5.56 -11.89 -1.02
N SER A 38 -5.52 -11.86 0.31
CA SER A 38 -6.19 -10.84 1.13
C SER A 38 -5.21 -10.19 2.10
N ILE A 39 -5.32 -8.87 2.25
CA ILE A 39 -4.55 -8.08 3.21
C ILE A 39 -5.53 -7.53 4.22
N TYR A 40 -5.62 -8.16 5.38
CA TYR A 40 -6.51 -7.76 6.45
C TYR A 40 -5.86 -6.61 7.23
N LEU A 41 -6.51 -5.44 7.28
CA LEU A 41 -6.09 -4.30 8.08
C LEU A 41 -6.96 -4.26 9.35
N TRP A 42 -6.46 -4.85 10.43
CA TRP A 42 -7.13 -4.86 11.73
C TRP A 42 -6.84 -3.57 12.49
N LYS A 43 -7.88 -2.96 13.06
CA LYS A 43 -7.84 -1.66 13.73
C LYS A 43 -8.38 -1.80 15.15
N GLY A 44 -7.48 -1.77 16.14
CA GLY A 44 -7.85 -1.74 17.55
C GLY A 44 -8.76 -0.54 17.88
N SER A 45 -9.78 -0.72 18.70
CA SER A 45 -10.76 0.30 19.07
C SER A 45 -10.09 1.55 19.66
N GLN A 46 -9.14 1.35 20.58
CA GLN A 46 -8.36 2.40 21.26
C GLN A 46 -7.18 2.91 20.43
N ALA A 47 -6.85 2.29 19.29
CA ALA A 47 -5.73 2.73 18.46
C ALA A 47 -5.98 4.14 17.88
N GLY A 48 -4.98 5.01 18.00
CA GLY A 48 -5.10 6.42 17.65
C GLY A 48 -5.48 6.64 16.18
N VAL A 49 -6.30 7.66 15.92
CA VAL A 49 -6.82 8.00 14.57
C VAL A 49 -5.70 8.13 13.54
N ARG A 50 -4.57 8.77 13.92
CA ARG A 50 -3.35 8.86 13.10
C ARG A 50 -2.82 7.47 12.71
N ARG A 51 -2.68 6.55 13.66
CA ARG A 51 -2.19 5.17 13.44
C ARG A 51 -3.11 4.40 12.49
N LYS A 52 -4.43 4.60 12.59
CA LYS A 52 -5.43 4.00 11.68
C LYS A 52 -5.29 4.52 10.24
N PHE A 53 -5.08 5.83 10.04
CA PHE A 53 -4.81 6.39 8.71
C PHE A 53 -3.47 5.93 8.12
N ILE A 54 -2.42 5.82 8.94
CA ILE A 54 -1.13 5.28 8.52
C ILE A 54 -1.28 3.82 8.10
N GLY A 55 -1.98 2.98 8.88
CA GLY A 55 -2.28 1.60 8.52
C GLY A 55 -3.05 1.46 7.20
N ALA A 56 -4.00 2.35 6.91
CA ALA A 56 -4.70 2.37 5.63
C ALA A 56 -3.77 2.67 4.44
N ARG A 57 -2.81 3.60 4.60
CA ARG A 57 -1.77 3.85 3.59
C ARG A 57 -0.85 2.64 3.44
N VAL A 58 -0.33 2.11 4.55
CA VAL A 58 0.66 1.02 4.54
C VAL A 58 0.08 -0.28 4.01
N ALA A 59 -1.18 -0.62 4.31
CA ALA A 59 -1.88 -1.75 3.68
C ALA A 59 -2.06 -1.58 2.16
N THR A 60 -2.18 -0.34 1.67
CA THR A 60 -2.25 -0.02 0.24
C THR A 60 -0.88 -0.16 -0.44
N ASN A 61 0.21 0.21 0.26
CA ASN A 61 1.58 -0.05 -0.18
C ASN A 61 1.89 -1.56 -0.22
N LEU A 62 1.57 -2.32 0.84
CA LEU A 62 1.69 -3.78 0.86
C LEU A 62 0.97 -4.45 -0.31
N ARG A 63 -0.25 -3.99 -0.68
CA ARG A 63 -0.95 -4.49 -1.88
C ARG A 63 -0.15 -4.27 -3.17
N THR A 64 0.57 -3.16 -3.26
CA THR A 64 1.40 -2.81 -4.43
C THR A 64 2.67 -3.66 -4.49
N GLU A 65 3.22 -4.04 -3.33
CA GLU A 65 4.39 -4.92 -3.21
C GLU A 65 4.06 -6.38 -3.53
N TYR A 66 2.99 -6.91 -2.93
CA TYR A 66 2.53 -8.30 -3.05
C TYR A 66 1.75 -8.61 -4.34
N GLY A 67 1.10 -7.61 -4.95
CA GLY A 67 0.44 -7.73 -6.25
C GLY A 67 -1.02 -7.24 -6.27
N PHE A 68 -1.44 -6.68 -7.40
CA PHE A 68 -2.76 -6.04 -7.54
C PHE A 68 -3.94 -7.02 -7.53
N ASN A 69 -3.66 -8.32 -7.62
CA ASN A 69 -4.59 -9.42 -7.34
C ASN A 69 -4.98 -9.51 -5.84
N PHE A 70 -4.14 -9.03 -4.91
CA PHE A 70 -4.50 -8.94 -3.50
C PHE A 70 -5.60 -7.91 -3.25
N LYS A 71 -6.45 -8.16 -2.25
CA LYS A 71 -7.50 -7.23 -1.79
C LYS A 71 -7.29 -6.83 -0.34
N VAL A 72 -7.17 -5.51 -0.10
CA VAL A 72 -7.17 -4.94 1.25
C VAL A 72 -8.58 -5.03 1.84
N ARG A 73 -8.69 -5.49 3.08
CA ARG A 73 -9.94 -5.62 3.84
C ARG A 73 -9.78 -4.93 5.21
N PRO A 74 -10.34 -3.73 5.43
CA PRO A 74 -10.36 -3.14 6.76
C PRO A 74 -11.29 -3.94 7.69
N ILE A 75 -10.85 -4.14 8.93
CA ILE A 75 -11.58 -4.78 10.03
C ILE A 75 -11.39 -3.89 11.27
N ASP A 76 -12.46 -3.66 12.03
CA ASP A 76 -12.39 -3.04 13.35
C ASP A 76 -12.48 -4.11 14.46
N GLU A 77 -11.87 -3.83 15.61
CA GLU A 77 -11.89 -4.72 16.78
C GLU A 77 -13.33 -5.08 17.20
N GLY A 78 -13.62 -6.39 17.26
CA GLY A 78 -14.95 -6.95 17.55
C GLY A 78 -15.83 -7.20 16.32
N GLU A 79 -15.42 -6.77 15.13
CA GLU A 79 -16.10 -7.08 13.85
C GLU A 79 -15.28 -8.06 12.97
N GLU A 80 -14.42 -8.88 13.58
CA GLU A 80 -13.56 -9.82 12.85
C GLU A 80 -14.37 -10.93 12.14
N PRO A 81 -14.29 -11.06 10.80
CA PRO A 81 -14.93 -12.16 10.10
C PRO A 81 -14.20 -13.48 10.44
N PRO A 82 -14.88 -14.64 10.50
CA PRO A 82 -14.24 -15.92 10.82
C PRO A 82 -13.01 -16.26 9.96
N SER A 83 -12.99 -15.81 8.70
CA SER A 83 -11.86 -16.00 7.77
C SER A 83 -10.57 -15.31 8.21
N PHE A 84 -10.64 -14.25 9.03
CA PHE A 84 -9.46 -13.56 9.59
C PHE A 84 -8.75 -14.47 10.59
N PHE A 85 -9.48 -15.06 11.54
CA PHE A 85 -8.92 -16.07 12.46
C PHE A 85 -8.48 -17.34 11.71
N THR A 86 -9.22 -17.76 10.67
CA THR A 86 -8.80 -18.91 9.83
C THR A 86 -7.44 -18.68 9.18
N ALA A 87 -7.17 -17.45 8.71
CA ALA A 87 -5.87 -17.06 8.16
C ALA A 87 -4.78 -17.02 9.24
N MET A 88 -4.97 -16.30 10.35
CA MET A 88 -3.96 -16.23 11.43
C MET A 88 -3.60 -17.62 11.99
N ASN A 89 -4.58 -18.51 12.13
CA ASN A 89 -4.36 -19.89 12.59
C ASN A 89 -3.85 -20.85 11.49
N GLY A 90 -3.44 -20.36 10.31
CA GLY A 90 -2.82 -21.13 9.24
C GLY A 90 -3.64 -22.30 8.67
N THR A 91 -4.94 -22.36 8.95
CA THR A 91 -5.80 -23.52 8.67
C THR A 91 -6.80 -23.20 7.55
N THR A 92 -6.28 -22.76 6.39
CA THR A 92 -7.07 -22.17 5.31
C THR A 92 -7.99 -23.15 4.59
N VAL A 93 -9.26 -23.24 5.01
CA VAL A 93 -10.33 -23.93 4.26
C VAL A 93 -11.30 -22.90 3.66
N ALA A 94 -11.04 -22.49 2.42
CA ALA A 94 -11.72 -21.35 1.79
C ALA A 94 -13.22 -21.61 1.52
N THR A 95 -14.10 -21.01 2.34
CA THR A 95 -15.55 -20.93 2.08
C THR A 95 -15.90 -19.59 1.43
N ARG A 96 -16.82 -19.60 0.44
CA ARG A 96 -17.15 -18.44 -0.39
C ARG A 96 -17.92 -17.36 0.39
N VAL A 97 -17.52 -16.10 0.18
CA VAL A 97 -18.29 -14.93 0.62
C VAL A 97 -19.61 -14.86 -0.19
N ILE A 98 -20.74 -14.89 0.52
CA ILE A 98 -22.08 -14.69 -0.05
C ILE A 98 -22.30 -13.17 -0.26
N LYS A 99 -23.07 -12.80 -1.30
CA LYS A 99 -23.34 -11.40 -1.63
C LYS A 99 -24.34 -10.77 -0.62
N PRO A 100 -24.31 -9.45 -0.39
CA PRO A 100 -25.32 -8.77 0.44
C PRO A 100 -26.71 -8.89 -0.20
N GLY A 101 -27.74 -9.19 0.59
CA GLY A 101 -29.13 -9.18 0.11
C GLY A 101 -30.17 -9.98 0.89
N GLU A 102 -29.77 -10.89 1.79
CA GLU A 102 -30.72 -11.72 2.55
C GLU A 102 -30.94 -11.17 3.97
N GLN A 103 -32.19 -11.24 4.45
CA GLN A 103 -32.64 -10.56 5.67
C GLN A 103 -32.24 -11.33 6.93
N ALA A 104 -31.82 -10.60 7.98
CA ALA A 104 -31.58 -11.20 9.29
C ALA A 104 -32.90 -11.79 9.85
N PRO A 105 -32.89 -13.00 10.45
CA PRO A 105 -34.08 -13.56 11.08
C PRO A 105 -34.55 -12.69 12.25
N PRO A 106 -35.87 -12.54 12.46
CA PRO A 106 -36.41 -11.63 13.46
C PRO A 106 -36.01 -12.05 14.90
N PRO A 107 -35.77 -11.09 15.81
CA PRO A 107 -35.36 -11.39 17.18
C PRO A 107 -36.45 -12.17 17.94
N ALA A 108 -36.05 -13.23 18.62
CA ALA A 108 -36.94 -14.03 19.45
C ALA A 108 -37.45 -13.22 20.67
N PRO A 109 -38.70 -13.43 21.12
CA PRO A 109 -39.33 -12.60 22.14
C PRO A 109 -38.69 -12.78 23.52
N PRO A 110 -38.67 -11.73 24.37
CA PRO A 110 -38.10 -11.79 25.71
C PRO A 110 -38.91 -12.71 26.63
N ARG A 111 -38.23 -13.59 27.36
CA ARG A 111 -38.85 -14.35 28.46
C ARG A 111 -39.04 -13.44 29.69
N PRO A 112 -40.15 -13.55 30.42
CA PRO A 112 -40.39 -12.73 31.61
C PRO A 112 -39.40 -13.06 32.73
N LYS A 113 -38.97 -12.03 33.48
CA LYS A 113 -38.34 -12.21 34.79
C LYS A 113 -39.40 -12.14 35.88
N THR A 114 -39.28 -13.03 36.86
CA THR A 114 -40.22 -13.18 37.96
C THR A 114 -40.23 -11.97 38.89
N GLU A 115 -41.41 -11.67 39.39
CA GLU A 115 -41.74 -10.73 40.45
C GLU A 115 -41.03 -11.07 41.78
N SER A 116 -40.55 -10.05 42.49
CA SER A 116 -40.28 -10.10 43.93
C SER A 116 -40.35 -8.67 44.49
N ALA A 117 -41.26 -8.44 45.43
CA ALA A 117 -41.52 -7.12 46.00
C ALA A 117 -40.81 -6.91 47.34
N ALA A 118 -40.31 -5.69 47.55
CA ALA A 118 -40.02 -5.14 48.87
C ALA A 118 -40.24 -3.62 48.81
N GLU A 119 -41.19 -3.10 49.59
CA GLU A 119 -41.47 -1.67 49.67
C GLU A 119 -40.43 -0.92 50.53
N THR A 120 -40.21 0.36 50.24
CA THR A 120 -40.24 1.44 51.24
C THR A 120 -40.55 2.77 50.53
N LYS A 121 -41.40 3.59 51.15
CA LYS A 121 -41.89 4.88 50.61
C LYS A 121 -41.10 6.05 51.21
N SER A 122 -40.97 7.13 50.44
CA SER A 122 -40.75 8.51 50.91
C SER A 122 -41.26 9.48 49.83
N ASP A 123 -41.80 10.63 50.22
CA ASP A 123 -42.73 11.43 49.40
C ASP A 123 -42.10 12.49 48.47
N LEU A 124 -42.92 12.98 47.53
CA LEU A 124 -42.67 14.12 46.63
C LEU A 124 -43.13 15.44 47.28
N PRO A 125 -42.61 16.62 46.86
CA PRO A 125 -43.26 17.36 45.76
C PRO A 125 -42.28 18.04 44.75
N PRO A 126 -42.75 18.59 43.60
CA PRO A 126 -41.89 18.91 42.44
C PRO A 126 -41.89 20.39 41.95
N THR A 127 -41.07 20.65 40.91
CA THR A 127 -41.10 21.81 39.95
C THR A 127 -40.73 23.22 40.48
N PRO A 128 -40.42 24.24 39.62
CA PRO A 128 -40.47 24.29 38.14
C PRO A 128 -39.17 24.76 37.41
N GLN A 129 -39.25 24.83 36.07
CA GLN A 129 -38.26 25.42 35.16
C GLN A 129 -38.33 26.97 35.15
N PRO A 130 -37.24 27.70 34.80
CA PRO A 130 -37.32 29.12 34.46
C PRO A 130 -37.97 29.36 33.09
N ARG A 131 -39.09 30.09 33.09
CA ARG A 131 -39.76 30.61 31.88
C ARG A 131 -39.15 31.96 31.50
N VAL A 132 -38.86 32.16 30.22
CA VAL A 132 -38.49 33.49 29.68
C VAL A 132 -39.74 34.33 29.45
N GLU A 133 -39.69 35.62 29.79
CA GLU A 133 -40.69 36.64 29.44
C GLU A 133 -40.03 37.94 28.93
N PRO A 134 -40.73 38.76 28.13
CA PRO A 134 -40.09 39.76 27.28
C PRO A 134 -40.09 41.18 27.86
N VAL A 135 -39.22 42.04 27.33
CA VAL A 135 -39.24 43.50 27.52
C VAL A 135 -39.17 44.19 26.14
N ALA A 136 -39.90 45.30 25.99
CA ALA A 136 -40.23 45.89 24.68
C ALA A 136 -39.41 47.13 24.30
N THR A 137 -39.53 47.52 23.04
CA THR A 137 -38.96 48.71 22.36
C THR A 137 -39.53 50.04 22.87
N PRO A 138 -38.77 51.14 22.72
CA PRO A 138 -39.34 52.42 22.30
C PRO A 138 -38.62 53.06 21.09
N THR A 139 -39.30 54.03 20.46
CA THR A 139 -39.03 54.62 19.11
C THR A 139 -39.64 56.04 19.07
N PRO A 140 -39.25 57.01 18.21
CA PRO A 140 -38.11 57.12 17.26
C PRO A 140 -37.06 58.16 17.80
N GLU A 141 -36.51 59.23 17.18
CA GLU A 141 -36.62 59.92 15.86
C GLU A 141 -35.29 60.68 15.49
N PRO A 142 -35.17 61.85 14.78
CA PRO A 142 -34.15 61.97 13.73
C PRO A 142 -33.07 63.08 13.90
N ILE A 143 -31.89 62.87 13.31
CA ILE A 143 -30.96 63.93 12.86
C ILE A 143 -30.44 63.60 11.45
N SER A 144 -30.20 64.65 10.66
CA SER A 144 -29.98 64.68 9.19
C SER A 144 -28.80 63.87 8.64
N THR A 145 -28.92 63.44 7.37
CA THR A 145 -27.91 62.74 6.57
C THR A 145 -27.15 63.68 5.60
N PRO A 146 -25.84 63.49 5.41
CA PRO A 146 -25.12 63.88 4.19
C PRO A 146 -25.15 62.74 3.15
N PRO A 147 -25.03 63.02 1.83
CA PRO A 147 -25.24 62.02 0.78
C PRO A 147 -24.03 61.09 0.54
N PRO A 148 -24.26 59.79 0.22
CA PRO A 148 -23.18 58.87 -0.15
C PRO A 148 -22.66 59.12 -1.57
N ARG A 149 -21.35 58.93 -1.75
CA ARG A 149 -20.66 59.01 -3.06
C ARG A 149 -21.06 57.83 -3.95
N PRO A 150 -21.29 58.02 -5.27
CA PRO A 150 -21.64 56.92 -6.17
C PRO A 150 -20.51 55.88 -6.28
N PRO A 151 -20.83 54.57 -6.29
CA PRO A 151 -19.84 53.51 -6.46
C PRO A 151 -19.40 53.40 -7.93
N THR A 152 -18.09 53.41 -8.18
CA THR A 152 -17.53 53.05 -9.48
C THR A 152 -17.54 51.52 -9.65
N PRO A 153 -17.98 50.98 -10.80
CA PRO A 153 -17.93 49.53 -11.05
C PRO A 153 -16.47 49.05 -11.11
N ARG A 154 -16.05 48.22 -10.16
CA ARG A 154 -14.82 47.43 -10.30
C ARG A 154 -15.12 46.24 -11.21
N THR A 155 -14.76 46.35 -12.48
CA THR A 155 -14.81 45.24 -13.44
C THR A 155 -13.79 44.17 -13.04
N ASN A 156 -14.22 43.20 -12.24
CA ASN A 156 -13.45 42.00 -11.99
C ASN A 156 -13.55 41.10 -13.23
N PRO A 157 -12.46 40.80 -13.96
CA PRO A 157 -12.52 39.79 -15.02
C PRO A 157 -12.70 38.43 -14.34
N ALA A 158 -13.93 37.93 -14.32
CA ALA A 158 -14.17 36.55 -13.93
C ALA A 158 -13.37 35.63 -14.87
N PRO A 159 -12.67 34.61 -14.37
CA PRO A 159 -12.10 33.59 -15.23
C PRO A 159 -13.28 32.88 -15.91
N THR A 160 -13.51 33.16 -17.18
CA THR A 160 -14.44 32.40 -18.01
C THR A 160 -13.89 30.98 -18.08
N THR A 161 -14.44 30.10 -17.24
CA THR A 161 -14.33 28.65 -17.40
C THR A 161 -14.97 28.31 -18.73
N VAL A 162 -14.14 28.31 -19.78
CA VAL A 162 -14.52 27.83 -21.09
C VAL A 162 -14.85 26.36 -20.92
N SER A 163 -16.14 26.06 -20.80
CA SER A 163 -16.68 24.71 -20.67
C SER A 163 -16.52 23.99 -22.00
N ARG A 164 -15.25 23.66 -22.31
CA ARG A 164 -14.87 22.79 -23.41
C ARG A 164 -15.80 21.57 -23.34
N PRO A 165 -16.64 21.34 -24.36
CA PRO A 165 -17.49 20.16 -24.37
C PRO A 165 -16.60 18.94 -24.16
N ALA A 166 -16.92 18.10 -23.18
CA ALA A 166 -16.27 16.81 -23.04
C ALA A 166 -16.52 16.08 -24.36
N ALA A 167 -15.46 15.89 -25.15
CA ALA A 167 -15.56 15.13 -26.38
C ALA A 167 -16.15 13.76 -26.02
N PRO A 168 -17.14 13.24 -26.78
CA PRO A 168 -17.76 11.96 -26.45
C PRO A 168 -16.65 10.92 -26.32
N TYR A 169 -16.60 10.27 -25.16
CA TYR A 169 -15.51 9.36 -24.82
C TYR A 169 -15.66 8.12 -25.71
N ILE A 170 -14.95 8.10 -26.85
CA ILE A 170 -15.02 7.02 -27.84
C ILE A 170 -14.34 5.80 -27.24
N ALA A 171 -15.10 5.05 -26.43
CA ALA A 171 -14.67 3.82 -25.80
C ALA A 171 -14.18 2.86 -26.88
N ALA A 172 -12.91 2.45 -26.79
CA ALA A 172 -12.34 1.51 -27.74
C ALA A 172 -13.18 0.21 -27.71
N PRO A 173 -13.73 -0.26 -28.85
CA PRO A 173 -14.50 -1.50 -28.90
C PRO A 173 -13.70 -2.67 -28.33
N ALA A 174 -14.35 -3.53 -27.55
CA ALA A 174 -13.66 -4.51 -26.69
C ALA A 174 -12.74 -5.50 -27.44
N GLY A 175 -12.99 -5.75 -28.74
CA GLY A 175 -12.09 -6.55 -29.59
C GLY A 175 -10.77 -5.84 -29.86
N GLU A 176 -10.80 -4.54 -30.20
CA GLU A 176 -9.61 -3.72 -30.48
C GLU A 176 -8.68 -3.64 -29.25
N VAL A 177 -9.25 -3.58 -28.05
CA VAL A 177 -8.51 -3.66 -26.79
C VAL A 177 -7.85 -5.03 -26.59
N ALA A 178 -8.52 -6.12 -26.98
CA ALA A 178 -7.96 -7.48 -26.89
C ALA A 178 -6.83 -7.69 -27.91
N ASP A 179 -6.94 -7.13 -29.11
CA ASP A 179 -5.88 -7.16 -30.12
C ASP A 179 -4.64 -6.37 -29.67
N MET A 180 -4.82 -5.19 -29.06
CA MET A 180 -3.73 -4.41 -28.45
C MET A 180 -3.01 -5.19 -27.34
N ILE A 181 -3.75 -5.88 -26.47
CA ILE A 181 -3.17 -6.72 -25.40
C ILE A 181 -2.35 -7.87 -26.00
N LYS A 182 -2.92 -8.62 -26.96
CA LYS A 182 -2.27 -9.74 -27.63
C LYS A 182 -0.99 -9.31 -28.37
N GLU A 183 -0.98 -8.10 -28.91
CA GLU A 183 0.20 -7.52 -29.55
C GLU A 183 1.28 -7.12 -28.53
N MET A 184 0.90 -6.60 -27.36
CA MET A 184 1.82 -6.35 -26.24
C MET A 184 2.34 -7.64 -25.61
N GLU A 185 1.54 -8.72 -25.54
CA GLU A 185 1.99 -10.04 -25.09
C GLU A 185 3.13 -10.60 -25.95
N GLY A 186 3.15 -10.27 -27.25
CA GLY A 186 4.24 -10.62 -28.18
C GLY A 186 5.49 -9.73 -28.13
N ILE A 187 5.57 -8.79 -27.17
CA ILE A 187 6.74 -7.92 -26.95
C ILE A 187 7.31 -8.24 -25.57
N ASP A 188 8.59 -8.62 -25.50
CA ASP A 188 9.23 -8.90 -24.22
C ASP A 188 9.47 -7.62 -23.38
N PRO A 189 9.47 -7.74 -22.04
CA PRO A 189 10.03 -6.72 -21.15
C PRO A 189 11.53 -6.47 -21.44
N PRO A 190 12.08 -5.29 -21.13
CA PRO A 190 13.52 -5.05 -21.17
C PRO A 190 14.28 -5.99 -20.21
N GLU A 191 15.54 -6.29 -20.54
CA GLU A 191 16.41 -7.10 -19.68
C GLU A 191 16.48 -6.55 -18.25
N GLY A 192 16.34 -7.43 -17.26
CA GLY A 192 16.30 -7.06 -15.85
C GLY A 192 14.96 -6.54 -15.33
N TYR A 193 13.90 -6.54 -16.16
CA TYR A 193 12.56 -6.13 -15.74
C TYR A 193 11.50 -7.20 -16.03
N GLN A 194 10.42 -7.19 -15.25
CA GLN A 194 9.22 -7.97 -15.51
C GLN A 194 7.98 -7.07 -15.60
N ARG A 195 7.08 -7.42 -16.52
CA ARG A 195 5.76 -6.79 -16.68
C ARG A 195 4.85 -7.24 -15.53
N GLU A 196 4.38 -6.28 -14.74
CA GLU A 196 3.48 -6.53 -13.61
C GLU A 196 2.07 -5.99 -13.88
N LEU A 197 1.98 -4.74 -14.33
CA LEU A 197 0.73 -4.12 -14.78
C LEU A 197 0.83 -3.66 -16.23
N VAL A 198 -0.33 -3.63 -16.89
CA VAL A 198 -0.53 -2.97 -18.18
C VAL A 198 -1.80 -2.12 -18.12
N ILE A 199 -1.74 -0.91 -18.65
CA ILE A 199 -2.87 0.00 -18.84
C ILE A 199 -3.12 0.09 -20.34
N VAL A 200 -4.27 -0.44 -20.79
CA VAL A 200 -4.73 -0.30 -22.18
C VAL A 200 -6.00 0.54 -22.18
N TYR A 201 -5.98 1.64 -22.93
CA TYR A 201 -7.06 2.61 -23.03
C TYR A 201 -7.50 3.19 -21.67
N ASN A 202 -8.53 2.62 -21.02
CA ASN A 202 -9.03 3.03 -19.70
C ASN A 202 -9.12 1.86 -18.70
N ALA A 203 -8.56 0.71 -19.04
CA ALA A 203 -8.63 -0.51 -18.25
C ALA A 203 -7.26 -0.92 -17.73
N LEU A 204 -7.24 -1.34 -16.46
CA LEU A 204 -6.06 -1.88 -15.78
C LEU A 204 -6.03 -3.41 -15.92
N TYR A 205 -4.85 -3.93 -16.22
CA TYR A 205 -4.55 -5.35 -16.35
C TYR A 205 -3.33 -5.69 -15.50
N THR A 206 -3.30 -6.91 -14.97
CA THR A 206 -2.20 -7.45 -14.16
C THR A 206 -1.67 -8.72 -14.82
N VAL A 207 -0.38 -9.01 -14.65
CA VAL A 207 0.21 -10.26 -15.12
C VAL A 207 0.02 -11.33 -14.04
N ALA A 208 -0.89 -12.27 -14.29
CA ALA A 208 -1.14 -13.41 -13.40
C ALA A 208 -0.21 -14.58 -13.76
N GLU A 209 0.31 -15.30 -12.76
CA GLU A 209 1.12 -16.50 -12.95
C GLU A 209 0.29 -17.77 -12.76
N HIS A 210 0.11 -18.57 -13.83
CA HIS A 210 -0.63 -19.82 -13.80
C HIS A 210 0.34 -21.02 -13.72
N ARG A 211 0.72 -21.41 -12.50
CA ARG A 211 1.59 -22.55 -12.21
C ARG A 211 0.87 -23.87 -12.47
N THR A 212 1.21 -24.54 -13.56
CA THR A 212 0.56 -25.76 -14.03
C THR A 212 1.54 -26.92 -13.92
N SER A 213 1.33 -27.84 -12.97
CA SER A 213 2.16 -29.04 -12.82
C SER A 213 1.70 -30.13 -13.79
N VAL A 214 2.58 -30.52 -14.71
CA VAL A 214 2.30 -31.49 -15.79
C VAL A 214 3.44 -32.51 -15.80
N PHE A 215 3.13 -33.78 -15.50
CA PHE A 215 4.12 -34.85 -15.29
C PHE A 215 5.23 -34.50 -14.27
N GLY A 216 4.92 -33.69 -13.25
CA GLY A 216 5.88 -33.25 -12.24
C GLY A 216 6.84 -32.15 -12.70
N GLN A 217 6.77 -31.71 -13.96
CA GLN A 217 7.37 -30.46 -14.40
C GLN A 217 6.39 -29.31 -14.20
N GLU A 218 6.84 -28.24 -13.56
CA GLU A 218 6.02 -27.05 -13.32
C GLU A 218 6.16 -26.05 -14.46
N LYS A 219 5.10 -25.87 -15.24
CA LYS A 219 5.02 -24.81 -16.24
C LYS A 219 4.37 -23.58 -15.61
N ILE A 220 5.14 -22.53 -15.35
CA ILE A 220 4.60 -21.22 -15.00
C ILE A 220 4.24 -20.50 -16.31
N GLU A 221 2.95 -20.24 -16.53
CA GLU A 221 2.47 -19.47 -17.69
C GLU A 221 1.99 -18.09 -17.21
N ARG A 222 2.67 -17.01 -17.65
CA ARG A 222 2.30 -15.62 -17.32
C ARG A 222 1.27 -15.10 -18.32
N ARG A 223 0.13 -14.60 -17.85
CA ARG A 223 -1.01 -14.12 -18.66
C ARG A 223 -1.45 -12.72 -18.26
N ILE A 224 -1.83 -11.88 -19.23
CA ILE A 224 -2.41 -10.57 -18.94
C ILE A 224 -3.91 -10.74 -18.61
N GLU A 225 -4.31 -10.42 -17.37
CA GLU A 225 -5.69 -10.52 -16.90
C GLU A 225 -6.26 -9.16 -16.49
N LYS A 226 -7.54 -8.90 -16.82
CA LYS A 226 -8.19 -7.62 -16.48
C LYS A 226 -8.49 -7.53 -14.98
N VAL A 227 -8.01 -6.46 -14.35
CA VAL A 227 -8.37 -6.13 -12.96
C VAL A 227 -9.85 -5.73 -12.93
N LYS A 228 -10.66 -6.51 -12.21
CA LYS A 228 -12.11 -6.29 -12.09
C LYS A 228 -12.44 -5.04 -11.30
N ASP A 229 -11.75 -4.88 -10.17
CA ASP A 229 -11.95 -3.81 -9.19
C ASP A 229 -10.61 -3.03 -9.06
N PRO A 230 -10.29 -2.13 -10.00
CA PRO A 230 -9.16 -1.22 -9.86
C PRO A 230 -9.40 -0.28 -8.65
N PRO A 231 -8.35 0.14 -7.94
CA PRO A 231 -8.53 0.97 -6.76
C PRO A 231 -8.93 2.41 -7.13
N GLU A 232 -9.70 3.06 -6.26
CA GLU A 232 -10.23 4.42 -6.48
C GLU A 232 -9.34 5.51 -5.88
N GLY A 233 -9.12 6.59 -6.62
CA GLY A 233 -8.28 7.73 -6.20
C GLY A 233 -6.99 7.86 -7.01
N THR A 234 -6.00 8.56 -6.46
CA THR A 234 -4.69 8.82 -7.08
C THR A 234 -3.63 7.86 -6.55
N PHE A 235 -3.03 7.06 -7.43
CA PHE A 235 -1.99 6.08 -7.06
C PHE A 235 -0.65 6.46 -7.70
N MET A 236 0.40 6.48 -6.88
CA MET A 236 1.78 6.56 -7.37
C MET A 236 2.29 5.15 -7.61
N ALA A 237 2.84 4.88 -8.79
CA ALA A 237 3.47 3.60 -9.12
C ALA A 237 4.91 3.56 -8.58
N GLU A 238 5.06 3.70 -7.26
CA GLU A 238 6.36 3.68 -6.58
C GLU A 238 7.09 2.36 -6.85
N GLY A 239 8.37 2.43 -7.23
CA GLY A 239 9.19 1.26 -7.59
C GLY A 239 8.97 0.70 -9.00
N PHE A 240 8.06 1.25 -9.82
CA PHE A 240 7.85 0.82 -11.21
C PHE A 240 8.44 1.80 -12.22
N ILE A 241 8.94 1.28 -13.34
CA ILE A 241 9.31 2.07 -14.51
C ILE A 241 8.17 2.00 -15.56
N PRO A 242 7.57 3.13 -15.96
CA PRO A 242 6.57 3.16 -17.01
C PRO A 242 7.21 3.03 -18.40
N ARG A 243 6.74 2.06 -19.20
CA ARG A 243 7.12 1.89 -20.62
C ARG A 243 5.88 2.09 -21.50
N VAL A 244 5.91 3.11 -22.36
CA VAL A 244 4.87 3.28 -23.39
C VAL A 244 5.20 2.39 -24.58
N ILE A 245 4.27 1.53 -25.00
CA ILE A 245 4.42 0.76 -26.24
C ILE A 245 3.69 1.50 -27.36
N VAL A 246 4.45 1.80 -28.43
CA VAL A 246 3.97 2.45 -29.65
C VAL A 246 4.38 1.59 -30.84
N LYS A 247 3.44 1.31 -31.74
CA LYS A 247 3.66 0.58 -32.99
C LYS A 247 2.79 1.16 -34.09
N ASP A 248 3.30 1.26 -35.31
CA ASP A 248 2.58 1.74 -36.51
C ASP A 248 1.86 3.10 -36.29
N GLY A 249 2.48 4.00 -35.52
CA GLY A 249 1.95 5.31 -35.15
C GLY A 249 0.88 5.31 -34.04
N ARG A 250 0.50 4.13 -33.54
CA ARG A 250 -0.53 3.89 -32.52
C ARG A 250 0.10 3.56 -31.16
N VAL A 251 -0.41 4.16 -30.08
CA VAL A 251 -0.10 3.72 -28.71
C VAL A 251 -0.91 2.46 -28.42
N LEU A 252 -0.24 1.36 -28.06
CA LEU A 252 -0.90 0.10 -27.68
C LEU A 252 -1.26 0.10 -26.18
N GLY A 253 -0.39 0.67 -25.34
CA GLY A 253 -0.62 0.78 -23.91
C GLY A 253 0.59 1.27 -23.14
N ILE A 254 0.45 1.32 -21.82
CA ILE A 254 1.52 1.66 -20.88
C ILE A 254 1.75 0.45 -19.98
N GLU A 255 2.98 -0.05 -19.93
CA GLU A 255 3.41 -1.09 -19.00
C GLU A 255 3.98 -0.43 -17.74
N LEU A 256 3.75 -1.04 -16.57
CA LEU A 256 4.50 -0.73 -15.37
C LEU A 256 5.41 -1.92 -15.07
N LEU A 257 6.71 -1.68 -15.19
CA LEU A 257 7.76 -2.67 -15.11
C LEU A 257 8.39 -2.66 -13.71
N LYS A 258 8.53 -3.83 -13.08
CA LYS A 258 9.23 -4.01 -11.80
C LYS A 258 10.60 -4.62 -12.08
N GLY A 259 11.65 -4.15 -11.41
CA GLY A 259 12.99 -4.75 -11.54
C GLY A 259 12.99 -6.19 -11.03
N THR A 260 13.66 -7.11 -11.74
CA THR A 260 13.82 -8.49 -11.27
C THR A 260 14.83 -8.55 -10.11
N PRO A 261 14.76 -9.56 -9.22
CA PRO A 261 15.73 -9.70 -8.13
C PRO A 261 17.18 -9.71 -8.61
N ASP A 262 17.51 -10.34 -9.73
CA ASP A 262 18.89 -10.33 -10.27
C ASP A 262 19.31 -9.00 -10.91
N ALA A 263 18.38 -8.19 -11.42
CA ALA A 263 18.70 -6.84 -11.86
C ALA A 263 19.03 -5.91 -10.69
N ILE A 264 18.27 -6.03 -9.59
CA ILE A 264 18.47 -5.25 -8.37
C ILE A 264 19.71 -5.72 -7.61
N LEU A 265 19.96 -7.04 -7.57
CA LEU A 265 21.07 -7.63 -6.86
C LEU A 265 22.38 -7.67 -7.66
N SER A 266 22.39 -7.57 -9.00
CA SER A 266 23.66 -7.70 -9.76
C SER A 266 24.69 -6.60 -9.46
N PRO A 267 24.34 -5.30 -9.28
CA PRO A 267 25.30 -4.28 -8.84
C PRO A 267 25.79 -4.57 -7.43
N ILE A 268 24.88 -4.94 -6.52
CA ILE A 268 25.18 -5.23 -5.11
C ILE A 268 26.10 -6.45 -4.98
N LYS A 269 25.83 -7.53 -5.74
CA LYS A 269 26.67 -8.74 -5.85
C LYS A 269 28.06 -8.41 -6.41
N ALA A 270 28.17 -7.48 -7.36
CA ALA A 270 29.45 -7.04 -7.89
C ALA A 270 30.25 -6.23 -6.86
N GLU A 271 29.63 -5.22 -6.23
CA GLU A 271 30.26 -4.38 -5.21
C GLU A 271 30.67 -5.18 -3.96
N MET A 272 29.82 -6.10 -3.49
CA MET A 272 30.16 -7.02 -2.39
C MET A 272 31.34 -7.94 -2.75
N LYS A 273 31.44 -8.38 -4.01
CA LYS A 273 32.55 -9.21 -4.49
C LYS A 273 33.86 -8.42 -4.58
N GLU A 274 33.80 -7.15 -5.00
CA GLU A 274 34.93 -6.22 -5.01
C GLU A 274 35.44 -5.97 -3.58
N ARG A 275 34.55 -5.50 -2.68
CA ARG A 275 34.86 -5.28 -1.25
C ARG A 275 35.42 -6.54 -0.55
N LEU A 276 34.92 -7.73 -0.90
CA LEU A 276 35.42 -8.99 -0.37
C LEU A 276 36.79 -9.38 -0.96
N SER A 277 37.03 -9.08 -2.25
CA SER A 277 38.33 -9.27 -2.88
C SER A 277 39.41 -8.37 -2.25
N ASP A 278 39.07 -7.12 -1.97
CA ASP A 278 39.96 -6.18 -1.28
C ASP A 278 40.27 -6.65 0.14
N LEU A 279 39.27 -7.08 0.90
CA LEU A 279 39.45 -7.61 2.26
C LEU A 279 40.32 -8.88 2.29
N ILE A 280 40.11 -9.80 1.33
CA ILE A 280 40.96 -10.99 1.16
C ILE A 280 42.39 -10.61 0.76
N THR A 281 42.58 -9.53 -0.01
CA THR A 281 43.89 -9.03 -0.40
C THR A 281 44.61 -8.38 0.78
N PHE A 282 43.90 -7.58 1.57
CA PHE A 282 44.39 -6.96 2.80
C PHE A 282 44.92 -7.99 3.81
N PHE A 283 44.12 -9.02 4.13
CA PHE A 283 44.55 -10.09 5.03
C PHE A 283 45.72 -10.92 4.46
N LYS A 284 45.82 -11.07 3.14
CA LYS A 284 46.99 -11.71 2.52
C LYS A 284 48.26 -10.88 2.71
N SER A 285 48.22 -9.56 2.49
CA SER A 285 49.36 -8.68 2.75
C SER A 285 49.80 -8.73 4.22
N GLU A 286 48.89 -8.65 5.19
CA GLU A 286 49.26 -8.76 6.63
C GLU A 286 49.89 -10.13 6.95
N THR A 287 49.36 -11.22 6.39
CA THR A 287 49.86 -12.58 6.62
C THR A 287 51.23 -12.81 5.96
N GLU A 288 51.48 -12.24 4.79
CA GLU A 288 52.76 -12.34 4.08
C GLU A 288 53.85 -11.48 4.73
N GLU A 289 53.54 -10.23 5.15
CA GLU A 289 54.49 -9.39 5.90
C GLU A 289 54.92 -10.04 7.23
N ALA A 290 53.98 -10.63 7.98
CA ALA A 290 54.25 -11.37 9.21
C ALA A 290 55.14 -12.62 9.01
N SER A 291 55.29 -13.10 7.76
CA SER A 291 56.01 -14.33 7.45
C SER A 291 57.52 -14.18 7.18
N THR A 292 58.09 -12.97 7.33
CA THR A 292 59.47 -12.66 6.89
C THR A 292 60.52 -12.71 8.03
N PRO A 293 61.22 -13.82 8.30
CA PRO A 293 62.24 -13.90 9.34
C PRO A 293 63.54 -13.17 8.94
N ALA A 294 63.93 -12.17 9.72
CA ALA A 294 65.11 -11.35 9.48
C ALA A 294 66.44 -12.15 9.50
N LYS A 295 67.05 -12.35 8.32
CA LYS A 295 68.42 -12.88 8.22
C LYS A 295 69.46 -11.76 8.36
N LYS A 296 70.25 -11.84 9.43
CA LYS A 296 71.31 -10.87 9.77
C LYS A 296 72.45 -10.85 8.75
N ALA A 297 73.14 -9.71 8.70
CA ALA A 297 74.20 -9.43 7.74
C ALA A 297 75.42 -10.36 7.83
N LYS A 298 76.11 -10.53 6.68
CA LYS A 298 77.56 -10.75 6.61
C LYS A 298 78.16 -9.99 5.43
N ASP A 299 78.81 -8.88 5.78
CA ASP A 299 80.12 -8.42 5.30
C ASP A 299 80.56 -8.70 3.85
N LYS A 300 80.90 -7.62 3.12
CA LYS A 300 81.86 -7.68 2.01
C LYS A 300 82.53 -6.32 1.74
N GLU A 301 83.61 -6.04 2.48
CA GLU A 301 84.51 -4.92 2.19
C GLU A 301 85.32 -5.12 0.87
N ARG A 302 85.76 -4.00 0.25
CA ARG A 302 86.80 -3.86 -0.81
C ARG A 302 86.47 -4.30 -2.23
N GLY A 303 86.83 -3.43 -3.21
CA GLY A 303 86.72 -3.75 -4.63
C GLY A 303 87.02 -2.67 -5.68
N LYS A 304 87.66 -1.53 -5.37
CA LYS A 304 88.02 -0.53 -6.41
C LYS A 304 89.06 -1.11 -7.39
N LYS A 305 88.71 -1.17 -8.68
CA LYS A 305 89.68 -1.16 -9.80
C LYS A 305 89.17 -0.30 -10.94
N LEU A 306 89.86 0.81 -11.20
CA LEU A 306 89.88 1.47 -12.50
C LEU A 306 90.85 0.70 -13.41
N VAL A 307 90.57 0.66 -14.70
CA VAL A 307 91.52 0.26 -15.75
C VAL A 307 91.61 1.40 -16.74
N ALA A 308 92.84 1.81 -17.07
CA ALA A 308 93.10 2.95 -17.94
C ALA A 308 92.92 2.61 -19.43
N LYS A 309 92.75 3.66 -20.23
CA LYS A 309 93.14 3.69 -21.64
C LYS A 309 93.60 5.10 -22.00
#